data_AF-A0A7L0QXP6-F1
#
_entry.id   AF-A0A7L0QXP6-F1
#
_cell.length_a   1.000
_cell.length_b   1.000
_cell.length_c   1.000
_cell.angle_alpha   90.00
_cell.angle_beta   90.00
_cell.angle_gamma   90.00
#
_symmetry.space_group_name_H-M   'P 1'
#
loop_
_entity.id
_entity.type
_entity.pdbx_description
1 polymer ?
#
loop_
_entity_poly.entity_id
_entity_poly.type
_entity_poly.pdbx_seq_one_letter_code
_entity_poly.pdbx_strand_id
1 'polypeptide(L)'
;SWGMAVNVYSTSVTSENLSRHDMLAWVNDSLQLNYTKIEQLCSGAAYCQFMDMLFPGCVHLRKVKFQAKLEHEYIHNFKVLQAAFKKMGVDKIIAVERLVKGKFQDNFEFIQWFKKFFDANYDGKEYNPLLARQGQDVAPPPNPGDHIYNKPKKPIGTAGNVR
;
A
#
# COMPACT_ATOMS: atom_id res chain seq x y z
N SER A 1 -6.77 -22.50 15.61
CA SER A 1 -7.33 -21.97 14.35
C SER A 1 -7.79 -20.56 14.65
N TRP A 2 -7.31 -19.54 13.93
CA TRP A 2 -7.93 -18.21 14.02
C TRP A 2 -9.38 -18.34 13.52
N GLY A 3 -10.31 -17.63 14.15
CA GLY A 3 -11.64 -17.43 13.59
C GLY A 3 -11.55 -16.64 12.28
N MET A 4 -12.64 -16.63 11.52
CA MET A 4 -12.77 -15.74 10.36
C MET A 4 -12.62 -14.28 10.80
N ALA A 5 -12.17 -13.41 9.89
CA ALA A 5 -12.06 -11.99 10.20
C ALA A 5 -13.44 -11.37 10.47
N VAL A 6 -13.49 -10.41 11.38
CA VAL A 6 -14.65 -9.55 11.60
C VAL A 6 -14.74 -8.56 10.45
N ASN A 7 -15.78 -8.69 9.62
CA ASN A 7 -16.04 -7.75 8.54
C ASN A 7 -16.61 -6.44 9.07
N VAL A 8 -16.26 -5.33 8.41
CA VAL A 8 -16.78 -3.99 8.73
C VAL A 8 -17.38 -3.34 7.48
N TYR A 9 -18.50 -2.66 7.68
CA TYR A 9 -19.23 -1.98 6.61
C TYR A 9 -19.30 -0.47 6.90
N SER A 10 -19.25 0.34 5.85
CA SER A 10 -19.48 1.77 5.97
C SER A 10 -20.96 2.02 6.26
N THR A 11 -21.35 2.08 7.53
CA THR A 11 -22.65 2.61 7.94
C THR A 11 -22.50 4.07 8.33
N SER A 12 -23.55 4.88 8.19
CA SER A 12 -23.55 6.32 8.51
C SER A 12 -23.36 6.64 10.00
N VAL A 13 -22.94 5.67 10.82
CA VAL A 13 -22.77 5.80 12.26
C VAL A 13 -21.32 6.19 12.58
N THR A 14 -21.22 7.41 13.13
CA THR A 14 -20.10 8.19 13.70
C THR A 14 -18.86 7.46 14.25
N SER A 15 -18.16 6.65 13.45
CA SER A 15 -16.75 6.38 13.69
C SER A 15 -15.94 7.50 13.03
N GLU A 16 -15.26 8.30 13.85
CA GLU A 16 -14.47 9.46 13.39
C GLU A 16 -13.47 9.01 12.34
N ASN A 17 -13.63 9.52 11.11
CA ASN A 17 -12.69 9.24 10.04
C ASN A 17 -11.41 10.04 10.31
N LEU A 18 -10.28 9.34 10.42
CA LEU A 18 -8.97 9.98 10.58
C LEU A 18 -8.67 10.94 9.42
N SER A 19 -7.98 12.02 9.74
CA SER A 19 -7.42 12.92 8.73
C SER A 19 -6.32 12.20 7.92
N ARG A 20 -5.94 12.77 6.77
CA ARG A 20 -4.80 12.28 5.98
C ARG A 20 -3.49 12.19 6.78
N HIS A 21 -3.25 13.13 7.69
CA HIS A 21 -2.01 13.19 8.47
C HIS A 21 -2.01 12.10 9.53
N ASP A 22 -3.11 11.95 10.26
CA ASP A 22 -3.24 10.92 11.29
C ASP A 22 -3.22 9.52 10.68
N MET A 23 -3.79 9.36 9.49
CA MET A 23 -3.75 8.08 8.77
C MET A 23 -2.33 7.70 8.36
N LEU A 24 -1.53 8.66 7.86
CA LEU A 24 -0.13 8.41 7.53
C LEU A 24 0.70 8.12 8.78
N ALA A 25 0.50 8.89 9.85
CA ALA A 25 1.15 8.65 11.13
C ALA A 25 0.86 7.23 11.63
N TRP A 26 -0.41 6.82 11.64
CA TRP A 26 -0.79 5.46 12.03
C TRP A 26 -0.09 4.38 11.20
N VAL A 27 -0.06 4.52 9.87
CA VAL A 27 0.62 3.53 9.01
C VAL A 27 2.12 3.48 9.29
N ASN A 28 2.75 4.65 9.39
CA ASN A 28 4.19 4.77 9.61
C ASN A 28 4.60 4.22 10.97
N ASP A 29 3.85 4.53 12.03
CA ASP A 29 4.14 4.08 13.39
C ASP A 29 3.91 2.57 13.52
N SER A 30 2.83 2.05 12.94
CA SER A 30 2.49 0.63 13.03
C SER A 30 3.50 -0.27 12.31
N LEU A 31 4.01 0.18 11.17
CA LEU A 31 4.85 -0.64 10.29
C LEU A 31 6.29 -0.14 10.19
N GLN A 32 6.68 0.89 10.95
CA GLN A 32 7.99 1.55 10.84
C GLN A 32 8.31 1.92 9.39
N LEU A 33 7.44 2.76 8.80
CA LEU A 33 7.54 3.27 7.43
C LEU A 33 7.73 4.79 7.43
N ASN A 34 7.97 5.35 6.25
CA ASN A 34 8.18 6.79 6.04
C ASN A 34 7.33 7.35 4.89
N TYR A 35 6.07 6.89 4.77
CA TYR A 35 5.16 7.43 3.79
C TYR A 35 4.81 8.89 4.11
N THR A 36 4.82 9.72 3.08
CA THR A 36 4.51 11.15 3.10
C THR A 36 3.20 11.47 2.36
N LYS A 37 2.66 10.50 1.61
CA LYS A 37 1.44 10.64 0.80
C LYS A 37 0.60 9.37 0.88
N ILE A 38 -0.72 9.51 0.95
CA ILE A 38 -1.67 8.39 1.01
C ILE A 38 -1.56 7.50 -0.25
N GLU A 39 -1.28 8.13 -1.39
CA GLU A 39 -1.06 7.51 -2.68
C GLU A 39 0.02 6.43 -2.63
N GLN A 40 0.96 6.49 -1.68
CA GLN A 40 2.04 5.50 -1.56
C GLN A 40 1.57 4.12 -1.11
N LEU A 41 0.37 4.05 -0.51
CA LEU A 41 -0.30 2.78 -0.19
C LEU A 41 -0.70 1.99 -1.44
N CYS A 42 -0.64 2.60 -2.63
CA CYS A 42 -0.93 1.95 -3.90
C CYS A 42 -0.01 0.76 -4.20
N SER A 43 1.14 0.65 -3.53
CA SER A 43 2.05 -0.47 -3.71
C SER A 43 1.46 -1.80 -3.22
N GLY A 44 0.44 -1.77 -2.37
CA GLY A 44 -0.18 -2.96 -1.78
C GLY A 44 0.65 -3.62 -0.66
N ALA A 45 1.92 -3.25 -0.50
CA ALA A 45 2.85 -3.92 0.42
C ALA A 45 2.48 -3.71 1.89
N ALA A 46 2.10 -2.49 2.27
CA ALA A 46 1.69 -2.16 3.64
C ALA A 46 0.44 -2.96 4.07
N TYR A 47 -0.55 -3.08 3.18
CA TYR A 47 -1.76 -3.88 3.45
C TYR A 47 -1.44 -5.37 3.64
N CYS A 48 -0.52 -5.92 2.84
CA CYS A 48 -0.06 -7.29 3.04
C CYS A 48 0.60 -7.48 4.40
N GLN A 49 1.40 -6.51 4.84
CA GLN A 49 2.06 -6.57 6.15
C GLN A 49 1.08 -6.41 7.31
N PHE A 50 0.08 -5.53 7.20
CA PHE A 50 -0.99 -5.44 8.18
C PHE A 50 -1.79 -6.74 8.30
N MET A 51 -2.07 -7.42 7.19
CA MET A 51 -2.76 -8.71 7.24
C MET A 51 -1.94 -9.79 7.95
N ASP A 52 -0.62 -9.79 7.77
CA ASP A 52 0.29 -10.66 8.54
C ASP A 52 0.28 -10.30 10.04
N MET A 53 0.26 -9.01 10.38
CA MET A 53 0.13 -8.52 11.75
C MET A 53 -1.20 -8.94 12.40
N LEU A 54 -2.34 -8.78 11.71
CA LEU A 54 -3.65 -9.15 12.23
C LEU A 54 -3.80 -10.67 12.36
N PHE A 55 -3.41 -11.41 11.32
CA PHE A 55 -3.62 -12.85 11.19
C PHE A 55 -2.33 -13.55 10.73
N PRO A 56 -1.43 -13.90 11.67
CA PRO A 56 -0.16 -14.54 11.35
C PRO A 56 -0.34 -15.78 10.46
N GLY A 57 0.41 -15.83 9.36
CA GLY A 57 0.36 -16.93 8.39
C GLY A 57 -0.81 -16.86 7.39
N CYS A 58 -1.62 -15.80 7.38
CA CYS A 58 -2.62 -15.59 6.32
C CYS A 58 -2.00 -15.06 5.02
N VAL A 59 -0.87 -14.34 5.12
CA VAL A 59 -0.10 -13.78 3.99
C VAL A 59 1.22 -14.52 3.82
N HIS A 60 1.62 -14.75 2.57
CA HIS A 60 2.97 -15.22 2.25
C HIS A 60 3.89 -14.01 2.09
N LEU A 61 4.39 -13.43 3.19
CA LEU A 61 5.19 -12.20 3.15
C LEU A 61 6.42 -12.27 2.24
N ARG A 62 7.05 -13.44 2.11
CA ARG A 62 8.18 -13.65 1.18
C ARG A 62 7.83 -13.39 -0.29
N LYS A 63 6.54 -13.45 -0.67
CA LYS A 63 6.07 -13.14 -2.02
C LYS A 63 5.76 -11.65 -2.20
N VAL A 64 5.68 -10.87 -1.13
CA VAL A 64 5.37 -9.44 -1.20
C VAL A 64 6.60 -8.68 -1.69
N LYS A 65 6.40 -7.81 -2.67
CA LYS A 65 7.41 -6.91 -3.21
C LYS A 65 7.40 -5.62 -2.41
N PHE A 66 8.19 -5.54 -1.34
CA PHE A 66 8.30 -4.32 -0.52
C PHE A 66 9.02 -3.17 -1.23
N GLN A 67 9.87 -3.48 -2.19
CA GLN A 67 10.60 -2.51 -3.03
C GLN A 67 9.92 -2.26 -4.39
N ALA A 68 8.61 -2.52 -4.50
CA ALA A 68 7.88 -2.36 -5.74
C ALA A 68 7.92 -0.90 -6.24
N LYS A 69 8.13 -0.70 -7.53
CA LYS A 69 8.17 0.63 -8.18
C LYS A 69 7.31 0.73 -9.43
N LEU A 70 6.88 -0.41 -9.98
CA LEU A 70 6.11 -0.48 -11.21
C LEU A 70 4.70 -1.02 -10.94
N GLU A 71 3.72 -0.55 -11.72
CA GLU A 71 2.32 -0.87 -11.52
C GLU A 71 2.04 -2.39 -11.50
N HIS A 72 2.71 -3.16 -12.37
CA HIS A 72 2.55 -4.62 -12.41
C HIS A 72 3.02 -5.31 -11.12
N GLU A 73 3.95 -4.69 -10.38
CA GLU A 73 4.41 -5.17 -9.07
C GLU A 73 3.39 -4.85 -7.97
N TYR A 74 2.72 -3.71 -8.07
CA TYR A 74 1.62 -3.35 -7.17
C TYR A 74 0.45 -4.31 -7.35
N ILE A 75 0.10 -4.63 -8.60
CA ILE A 75 -0.92 -5.64 -8.93
C ILE A 75 -0.55 -7.00 -8.31
N HIS A 76 0.72 -7.39 -8.39
CA HIS A 76 1.20 -8.62 -7.76
C HIS A 76 0.97 -8.61 -6.24
N ASN A 77 1.33 -7.53 -5.55
CA ASN A 77 1.08 -7.40 -4.11
C ASN A 77 -0.43 -7.45 -3.78
N PHE A 78 -1.28 -6.78 -4.55
CA PHE A 78 -2.72 -6.84 -4.33
C PHE A 78 -3.31 -8.24 -4.58
N LYS A 79 -2.75 -9.05 -5.48
CA LYS A 79 -3.15 -10.46 -5.61
C LYS A 79 -2.80 -11.28 -4.37
N VAL A 80 -1.64 -10.99 -3.74
CA VAL A 80 -1.28 -11.60 -2.45
C VAL A 80 -2.28 -11.18 -1.37
N LEU A 81 -2.66 -9.90 -1.32
CA LEU A 81 -3.66 -9.38 -0.39
C LEU A 81 -5.05 -10.03 -0.59
N GLN A 82 -5.52 -10.13 -1.83
CA GLN A 82 -6.79 -10.78 -2.16
C GLN A 82 -6.84 -12.25 -1.70
N ALA A 83 -5.72 -12.98 -1.84
CA ALA A 83 -5.63 -14.34 -1.35
C ALA A 83 -5.75 -14.42 0.19
N ALA A 84 -5.16 -13.45 0.91
CA ALA A 84 -5.30 -13.36 2.36
C ALA A 84 -6.72 -12.98 2.78
N PHE A 85 -7.36 -12.03 2.08
CA PHE A 85 -8.76 -11.66 2.30
C PHE A 85 -9.67 -12.88 2.14
N LYS A 86 -9.52 -13.63 1.03
CA LYS A 86 -10.28 -14.87 0.81
C LYS A 86 -10.05 -15.90 1.91
N LYS A 87 -8.80 -16.08 2.34
CA LYS A 87 -8.43 -17.04 3.40
C LYS A 87 -9.09 -16.69 4.75
N MET A 88 -9.24 -15.40 5.05
CA MET A 88 -9.86 -14.92 6.28
C MET A 88 -11.37 -14.61 6.14
N GLY A 89 -11.95 -14.84 4.95
CA GLY A 89 -13.34 -14.49 4.59
C GLY A 89 -13.69 -13.02 4.75
N VAL A 90 -12.76 -12.16 4.37
CA VAL A 90 -13.02 -10.73 4.20
C VAL A 90 -13.83 -10.53 2.93
N ASP A 91 -15.01 -9.92 3.03
CA ASP A 91 -15.93 -9.74 1.89
C ASP A 91 -15.71 -8.43 1.11
N LYS A 92 -14.88 -7.53 1.64
CA LYS A 92 -14.49 -6.29 0.97
C LYS A 92 -13.81 -6.57 -0.36
N ILE A 93 -14.43 -6.07 -1.42
CA ILE A 93 -13.84 -6.08 -2.76
C ILE A 93 -12.73 -5.03 -2.83
N ILE A 94 -11.52 -5.48 -3.21
CA ILE A 94 -10.37 -4.61 -3.46
C ILE A 94 -10.42 -4.15 -4.92
N ALA A 95 -10.66 -2.85 -5.15
CA ALA A 95 -10.64 -2.24 -6.48
C ALA A 95 -9.21 -2.04 -7.01
N VAL A 96 -8.50 -3.15 -7.26
CA VAL A 96 -7.07 -3.17 -7.59
C VAL A 96 -6.71 -2.19 -8.70
N GLU A 97 -7.46 -2.21 -9.81
CA GLU A 97 -7.21 -1.36 -10.98
C GLU A 97 -7.25 0.14 -10.68
N ARG A 98 -7.99 0.56 -9.65
CA ARG A 98 -8.07 1.96 -9.22
C ARG A 98 -6.95 2.29 -8.23
N LEU A 99 -6.72 1.41 -7.26
CA LEU A 99 -5.71 1.62 -6.21
C LEU A 99 -4.30 1.73 -6.80
N VAL A 100 -3.93 0.83 -7.71
CA VAL A 100 -2.58 0.77 -8.30
C VAL A 100 -2.23 2.00 -9.14
N LYS A 101 -3.22 2.83 -9.53
CA LYS A 101 -2.99 4.11 -10.20
C LYS A 101 -2.47 5.20 -9.27
N GLY A 102 -2.39 4.94 -7.97
CA GLY A 102 -1.88 5.91 -7.00
C GLY A 102 -2.74 7.16 -6.91
N LYS A 103 -4.06 7.06 -7.14
CA LYS A 103 -4.97 8.19 -6.98
C LYS A 103 -5.32 8.39 -5.50
N PHE A 104 -5.25 9.63 -5.03
CA PHE A 104 -5.53 9.99 -3.63
C PHE A 104 -6.90 9.49 -3.17
N GLN A 105 -7.96 9.81 -3.92
CA GLN A 105 -9.34 9.53 -3.50
C GLN A 105 -9.59 8.03 -3.29
N ASP A 106 -9.24 7.19 -4.28
CA ASP A 106 -9.43 5.74 -4.20
C ASP A 106 -8.60 5.12 -3.06
N ASN A 107 -7.34 5.57 -2.90
CA ASN A 107 -6.46 5.06 -1.84
C ASN A 107 -6.92 5.52 -0.45
N PHE A 108 -7.41 6.76 -0.33
CA PHE A 108 -7.88 7.31 0.94
C PHE A 108 -9.19 6.65 1.40
N GLU A 109 -10.12 6.38 0.49
CA GLU A 109 -11.33 5.61 0.81
C GLU A 109 -10.97 4.19 1.31
N PHE A 110 -10.04 3.52 0.63
CA PHE A 110 -9.66 2.16 1.00
C PHE A 110 -8.94 2.09 2.35
N ILE A 111 -7.99 2.99 2.63
CA ILE A 111 -7.27 3.01 3.92
C ILE A 111 -8.20 3.39 5.08
N GLN A 112 -9.19 4.25 4.88
CA GLN A 112 -10.20 4.55 5.91
C GLN A 112 -11.00 3.31 6.30
N TRP A 113 -11.47 2.55 5.30
CA TRP A 113 -12.11 1.27 5.56
C TRP A 113 -11.14 0.29 6.23
N PHE A 114 -9.90 0.21 5.75
CA PHE A 114 -8.90 -0.72 6.26
C PHE A 114 -8.55 -0.43 7.72
N LYS A 115 -8.50 0.84 8.14
CA LYS A 115 -8.30 1.22 9.54
C LYS A 115 -9.41 0.68 10.44
N LYS A 116 -10.68 0.86 10.04
CA LYS A 116 -11.82 0.31 10.80
C LYS A 116 -11.77 -1.22 10.86
N PHE A 117 -11.37 -1.86 9.75
CA PHE A 117 -11.16 -3.30 9.70
C PHE A 117 -10.04 -3.74 10.64
N PHE A 118 -8.92 -3.02 10.67
CA PHE A 118 -7.82 -3.28 11.58
C PHE A 118 -8.26 -3.18 13.04
N ASP A 119 -8.94 -2.09 13.42
CA ASP A 119 -9.41 -1.87 14.80
C ASP A 119 -10.39 -2.94 15.28
N ALA A 120 -11.23 -3.46 14.38
CA ALA A 120 -12.17 -4.53 14.69
C ALA A 120 -11.52 -5.91 14.89
N ASN A 121 -10.28 -6.10 14.43
CA ASN A 121 -9.61 -7.41 14.39
C ASN A 121 -8.30 -7.47 15.18
N TYR A 122 -7.72 -6.33 15.54
CA TYR A 122 -6.46 -6.29 16.27
C TYR A 122 -6.67 -6.65 17.73
N ASP A 123 -5.92 -7.64 18.21
CA ASP A 123 -6.01 -8.18 19.58
C ASP A 123 -4.94 -7.61 20.52
N GLY A 124 -4.19 -6.59 20.08
CA GLY A 124 -3.15 -5.93 20.87
C GLY A 124 -1.81 -6.66 20.90
N LYS A 125 -1.62 -7.73 20.13
CA LYS A 125 -0.36 -8.49 20.11
C LYS A 125 0.82 -7.67 19.60
N GLU A 126 1.99 -7.90 20.18
CA GLU A 126 3.22 -7.28 19.68
C GLU A 126 3.56 -7.77 18.27
N TYR A 127 4.04 -6.86 17.43
CA TYR A 127 4.48 -7.15 16.08
C TYR A 127 5.76 -6.37 15.76
N ASN A 128 6.79 -7.08 15.30
CA ASN A 128 8.02 -6.45 14.83
C ASN A 128 8.02 -6.37 13.29
N PRO A 129 7.69 -5.21 12.70
CA PRO A 129 7.55 -5.09 11.25
C PRO A 129 8.89 -5.21 10.50
N LEU A 130 10.00 -4.84 11.11
CA LEU A 130 11.32 -4.94 10.48
C LEU A 130 11.77 -6.41 10.37
N LEU A 131 11.59 -7.20 11.43
CA LEU A 131 11.88 -8.63 11.40
C LEU A 131 10.99 -9.37 10.39
N ALA A 132 9.70 -9.01 10.33
CA ALA A 132 8.76 -9.59 9.36
C ALA A 132 9.16 -9.29 7.90
N ARG A 133 9.72 -8.09 7.64
CA ARG A 133 10.30 -7.72 6.33
C ARG A 133 11.71 -8.28 6.10
N GLN A 134 12.29 -8.99 7.07
CA GLN A 134 13.69 -9.44 7.03
C GLN A 134 14.68 -8.29 6.81
N GLY A 135 14.38 -7.13 7.41
CA GLY A 135 15.20 -5.92 7.28
C GLY A 135 15.03 -5.17 5.95
N GLN A 136 14.12 -5.58 5.06
CA GLN A 136 13.83 -4.80 3.86
C GLN A 136 13.09 -3.52 4.23
N ASP A 137 13.58 -2.40 3.70
CA ASP A 137 12.79 -1.17 3.64
C ASP A 137 11.56 -1.37 2.75
N VAL A 138 10.63 -0.43 2.80
CA VAL A 138 9.54 -0.33 1.81
C VAL A 138 9.83 0.86 0.93
N ALA A 139 9.96 0.63 -0.38
CA ALA A 139 10.20 1.73 -1.30
C ALA A 139 8.95 2.60 -1.36
N PRO A 140 9.07 3.92 -1.13
CA PRO A 140 8.02 4.82 -1.54
C PRO A 140 7.85 4.71 -3.07
N PRO A 141 6.64 4.41 -3.58
CA PRO A 141 6.42 4.42 -5.02
C PRO A 141 6.71 5.82 -5.57
N PRO A 142 7.28 5.93 -6.77
CA PRO A 142 7.55 7.22 -7.39
C PRO A 142 6.25 8.01 -7.52
N ASN A 143 6.31 9.31 -7.19
CA ASN A 143 5.16 10.19 -7.34
C ASN A 143 4.70 10.20 -8.81
N PRO A 144 3.39 10.04 -9.10
CA PRO A 144 2.87 10.19 -10.46
C PRO A 144 3.13 11.59 -11.06
N GLY A 145 3.49 12.58 -10.24
CA GLY A 145 3.77 13.96 -10.65
C GLY A 145 5.19 14.23 -11.16
N ASP A 146 6.15 13.30 -11.00
CA ASP A 146 7.55 13.53 -11.37
C ASP A 146 7.93 12.92 -12.74
N HIS A 147 6.96 12.48 -13.54
CA HIS A 147 7.19 12.10 -14.94
C HIS A 147 7.37 13.35 -15.83
N ILE A 148 8.43 14.12 -15.58
CA ILE A 148 9.01 15.00 -16.60
C ILE A 148 9.64 14.08 -17.64
N TYR A 149 8.98 13.94 -18.79
CA TYR A 149 9.57 13.37 -19.99
C TYR A 149 10.77 14.23 -20.44
N ASN A 150 11.95 14.03 -19.84
CA ASN A 150 13.19 14.54 -20.39
C ASN A 150 13.53 13.70 -21.63
N LYS A 151 12.95 14.09 -22.78
CA LYS A 151 13.51 13.72 -24.07
C LYS A 151 14.92 14.33 -24.17
N PRO A 152 15.97 13.54 -24.47
CA PRO A 152 17.26 14.11 -24.80
C PRO A 152 17.11 14.98 -26.06
N LYS A 153 17.42 16.28 -25.97
CA LYS A 153 17.61 17.11 -27.16
C LYS A 153 18.82 16.54 -27.91
N LYS A 154 18.61 16.09 -29.15
CA LYS A 154 19.71 15.72 -30.05
C LYS A 154 20.67 16.91 -30.20
N PRO A 155 21.99 16.72 -30.12
CA PRO A 155 22.94 17.76 -30.47
C PRO A 155 22.83 18.04 -31.97
N ILE A 156 22.57 19.30 -32.32
CA ILE A 156 22.63 19.78 -33.71
C ILE A 156 24.10 19.74 -34.13
N GLY A 157 24.37 18.88 -35.11
CA GLY A 157 25.68 18.74 -35.74
C GLY A 157 26.05 19.99 -36.53
N THR A 158 27.32 20.34 -36.42
CA THR A 158 28.08 21.37 -37.12
C THR A 158 27.95 21.31 -38.64
N ALA A 159 27.75 22.47 -39.28
CA ALA A 159 28.22 22.73 -40.64
C ALA A 159 29.16 23.93 -40.58
N GLY A 160 30.46 23.66 -40.57
CA GLY A 160 31.46 24.65 -40.91
C GLY A 160 31.36 24.95 -42.41
N ASN A 161 31.47 26.21 -42.78
CA ASN A 161 32.00 26.55 -44.09
C ASN A 161 33.05 27.65 -43.92
N VAL A 162 34.22 27.33 -44.46
CA VAL A 162 35.46 28.09 -44.42
C VAL A 162 35.55 28.85 -45.74
N ARG A 163 35.85 30.16 -45.63
CA ARG A 163 36.30 31.11 -46.67
C ARG A 163 35.28 31.54 -47.72
#